data_AF-A0AA42XH06-F1
#
_entry.id   AF-A0AA42XH06-F1
#
_cell.length_a   1.000
_cell.length_b   1.000
_cell.length_c   1.000
_cell.angle_alpha   90.00
_cell.angle_beta   90.00
_cell.angle_gamma   90.00
#
_symmetry.space_group_name_H-M   'P 1'
#
loop_
_entity.id
_entity.type
_entity.pdbx_description
1 polymer ?
#
loop_
_entity_poly.entity_id
_entity_poly.type
_entity_poly.pdbx_seq_one_letter_code
_entity_poly.pdbx_strand_id
1 'polypeptide(L)'
;MQQRPLLIKINPQDNVAIVVNDGGLAQGTYVEAQDITLVEAVPQGHKVLLTTLKENDPIVRYGEIIGYANKALNAGSWVNEAVTLMPEAPTLDSLELATRPAPVLEPLTGYTFKGYKNKDGSVGTKNLLAITTSVNCVEGIVDHVVKIVERELLHKYPNVDGIVGLNHLYGCGVAIDAPAAIVPIRTIHNLALNPNFGGEVMVVSLGCEKMQPERLLNIPTENKRIPVEDQDIIQLQDERHNGFQSMVDHILAVAEHHLEKLNQRQREEVSASHLVVGMQCGGSDAFSGVTSNPAVGFSSDLIVRCGGTVMFSEVTEVRDGIHLLTPRAENEQVAKDLIREMQWYDDYLAAGKVDRSANTTPGNKKGGLNNIVEKAMGSIAKSGSSAIVEVLAPGQKPTKKGLIFAATPSSDFICGTQQMASGITVQVFTTGRGTPYGLAAVPVIKMASRNSIANRWYDLIDISAGDIAIGKRSIEQVGWELFELILQVASGEKKTWSDHWGIHNSLAVFNPAPVT
;
A
#
# COMPACT_ATOMS: atom_id res chain seq x y z
N MET A 1 2.74 -40.50 -1.04
CA MET A 1 3.20 -40.31 -2.42
C MET A 1 4.17 -39.14 -2.42
N GLN A 2 5.38 -39.28 -2.95
CA GLN A 2 6.26 -38.12 -3.15
C GLN A 2 5.56 -37.17 -4.12
N GLN A 3 5.33 -35.92 -3.71
CA GLN A 3 4.78 -34.91 -4.60
C GLN A 3 5.76 -34.68 -5.75
N ARG A 4 5.24 -34.58 -6.98
CA ARG A 4 6.05 -34.22 -8.16
C ARG A 4 6.84 -32.92 -7.87
N PRO A 5 8.14 -32.85 -8.16
CA PRO A 5 8.90 -31.62 -8.02
C PRO A 5 8.34 -30.52 -8.91
N LEU A 6 8.07 -29.36 -8.32
CA LEU A 6 7.51 -28.18 -8.97
C LEU A 6 8.46 -27.00 -8.76
N LEU A 7 8.90 -26.42 -9.88
CA LEU A 7 9.71 -25.21 -9.92
C LEU A 7 8.99 -24.12 -10.72
N ILE A 8 9.17 -22.86 -10.32
CA ILE A 8 8.73 -21.70 -11.10
C ILE A 8 9.96 -20.97 -11.61
N LYS A 9 10.13 -20.99 -12.94
CA LYS A 9 11.06 -20.15 -13.69
C LYS A 9 10.26 -19.02 -14.34
N ILE A 10 10.63 -17.77 -14.09
CA ILE A 10 9.79 -16.60 -14.41
C ILE A 10 10.05 -16.13 -15.83
N ASN A 11 11.31 -16.00 -16.18
CA ASN A 11 11.76 -15.56 -17.49
C ASN A 11 12.62 -16.67 -18.15
N PRO A 12 12.54 -16.89 -19.47
CA PRO A 12 13.41 -17.83 -20.18
C PRO A 12 14.91 -17.64 -19.93
N GLN A 13 15.36 -16.41 -19.69
CA GLN A 13 16.76 -16.06 -19.41
C GLN A 13 17.20 -16.38 -17.97
N ASP A 14 16.26 -16.71 -17.08
CA ASP A 14 16.60 -16.99 -15.68
C ASP A 14 17.47 -18.23 -15.55
N ASN A 15 18.48 -18.14 -14.71
CA ASN A 15 19.34 -19.26 -14.33
C ASN A 15 19.02 -19.81 -12.93
N VAL A 16 17.97 -19.29 -12.29
CA VAL A 16 17.40 -19.81 -11.04
C VAL A 16 15.89 -20.05 -11.18
N ALA A 17 15.35 -20.97 -10.39
CA ALA A 17 13.91 -21.18 -10.24
C ALA A 17 13.52 -21.35 -8.77
N ILE A 18 12.27 -21.08 -8.43
CA ILE A 18 11.77 -21.21 -7.05
C ILE A 18 11.18 -22.59 -6.82
N VAL A 19 11.49 -23.21 -5.68
CA VAL A 19 10.85 -24.45 -5.22
C VAL A 19 9.44 -24.19 -4.69
N VAL A 20 8.43 -24.83 -5.27
CA VAL A 20 7.02 -24.64 -4.89
C VAL A 20 6.53 -25.62 -3.83
N ASN A 21 7.03 -26.86 -3.85
CA ASN A 21 6.56 -27.95 -3.00
C ASN A 21 6.52 -27.57 -1.52
N ASP A 22 5.43 -27.91 -0.84
CA ASP A 22 5.31 -27.67 0.59
C ASP A 22 6.37 -28.48 1.35
N GLY A 23 7.08 -27.83 2.27
CA GLY A 23 8.25 -28.40 2.93
C GLY A 23 9.55 -28.42 2.11
N GLY A 24 9.54 -28.01 0.84
CA GLY A 24 10.71 -27.95 -0.03
C GLY A 24 11.01 -29.26 -0.77
N LEU A 25 12.23 -29.38 -1.28
CA LEU A 25 12.74 -30.57 -1.98
C LEU A 25 14.01 -31.09 -1.31
N ALA A 26 14.14 -32.41 -1.23
CA ALA A 26 15.29 -33.06 -0.61
C ALA A 26 16.51 -33.09 -1.54
N GLN A 27 17.70 -33.22 -0.95
CA GLN A 27 18.92 -33.54 -1.68
C GLN A 27 18.72 -34.82 -2.53
N GLY A 28 19.28 -34.83 -3.73
CA GLY A 28 19.17 -35.95 -4.67
C GLY A 28 17.85 -35.99 -5.44
N THR A 29 16.92 -35.06 -5.19
CA THR A 29 15.69 -34.95 -5.99
C THR A 29 16.07 -34.58 -7.43
N TYR A 30 15.65 -35.41 -8.39
CA TYR A 30 15.75 -35.10 -9.81
C TYR A 30 14.54 -34.27 -10.27
N VAL A 31 14.79 -33.14 -10.94
CA VAL A 31 13.76 -32.27 -11.52
C VAL A 31 13.82 -32.37 -13.04
N GLU A 32 13.06 -33.31 -13.58
CA GLU A 32 12.99 -33.62 -15.02
C GLU A 32 12.78 -32.39 -15.90
N ALA A 33 11.90 -31.46 -15.49
CA ALA A 33 11.56 -30.27 -16.29
C ALA A 33 12.72 -29.30 -16.52
N GLN A 34 13.81 -29.40 -15.74
CA GLN A 34 15.01 -28.56 -15.88
C GLN A 34 16.27 -29.40 -16.09
N ASP A 35 16.15 -30.73 -16.11
CA ASP A 35 17.26 -31.69 -16.17
C ASP A 35 18.37 -31.44 -15.13
N ILE A 36 17.97 -31.24 -13.86
CA ILE A 36 18.90 -31.03 -12.75
C ILE A 36 18.63 -32.00 -11.60
N THR A 37 19.68 -32.32 -10.84
CA THR A 37 19.58 -33.03 -9.56
C THR A 37 20.02 -32.09 -8.44
N LEU A 38 19.19 -31.97 -7.40
CA LEU A 38 19.50 -31.14 -6.25
C LEU A 38 20.73 -31.67 -5.50
N VAL A 39 21.74 -30.84 -5.30
CA VAL A 39 22.97 -31.23 -4.59
C VAL A 39 22.85 -31.11 -3.07
N GLU A 40 21.83 -30.39 -2.60
CA GLU A 40 21.44 -30.20 -1.20
C GLU A 40 19.92 -30.04 -1.09
N ALA A 41 19.37 -30.06 0.12
CA ALA A 41 17.94 -29.81 0.31
C ALA A 41 17.63 -28.32 0.09
N VAL A 42 16.58 -28.02 -0.68
CA VAL A 42 16.17 -26.65 -0.99
C VAL A 42 14.80 -26.39 -0.37
N PRO A 43 14.67 -25.44 0.57
CA PRO A 43 13.38 -25.13 1.20
C PRO A 43 12.36 -24.55 0.21
N GLN A 44 11.07 -24.66 0.55
CA GLN A 44 10.01 -23.99 -0.20
C GLN A 44 10.27 -22.47 -0.29
N GLY A 45 10.07 -21.89 -1.49
CA GLY A 45 10.28 -20.47 -1.73
C GLY A 45 11.73 -20.11 -2.00
N HIS A 46 12.66 -21.02 -1.75
CA HIS A 46 14.07 -20.78 -2.04
C HIS A 46 14.41 -21.13 -3.49
N LYS A 47 15.52 -20.58 -3.94
CA LYS A 47 15.99 -20.70 -5.32
C LYS A 47 16.88 -21.92 -5.48
N VAL A 48 16.64 -22.68 -6.54
CA VAL A 48 17.56 -23.69 -7.06
C VAL A 48 18.25 -23.17 -8.31
N LEU A 49 19.55 -23.39 -8.40
CA LEU A 49 20.34 -23.02 -9.56
C LEU A 49 20.10 -24.00 -10.72
N LEU A 50 19.85 -23.47 -11.92
CA LEU A 50 19.51 -24.28 -13.11
C LEU A 50 20.76 -24.61 -13.95
N THR A 51 21.80 -23.79 -13.86
CA THR A 51 23.05 -23.94 -14.62
C THR A 51 24.24 -23.65 -13.72
N THR A 52 25.33 -24.41 -13.84
CA THR A 52 26.56 -24.16 -13.07
C THR A 52 27.10 -22.75 -13.33
N LEU A 53 27.46 -22.05 -12.25
CA LEU A 53 28.03 -20.70 -12.26
C LEU A 53 29.45 -20.73 -11.68
N LYS A 54 30.34 -19.90 -12.23
CA LYS A 54 31.64 -19.57 -11.63
C LYS A 54 31.45 -18.45 -10.60
N GLU A 55 32.50 -18.21 -9.81
CA GLU A 55 32.57 -17.02 -8.97
C GLU A 55 32.42 -15.75 -9.82
N ASN A 56 31.62 -14.80 -9.33
CA ASN A 56 31.23 -13.55 -9.97
C ASN A 56 30.33 -13.68 -11.22
N ASP A 57 29.88 -14.89 -11.59
CA ASP A 57 28.87 -15.02 -12.64
C ASP A 57 27.51 -14.47 -12.14
N PRO A 58 26.70 -13.86 -13.03
CA PRO A 58 25.42 -13.26 -12.66
C PRO A 58 24.38 -14.31 -12.28
N ILE A 59 23.62 -14.03 -11.23
CA ILE A 59 22.39 -14.74 -10.87
C ILE A 59 21.23 -13.94 -11.46
N VAL A 60 20.50 -14.56 -12.38
CA VAL A 60 19.47 -13.91 -13.20
C VAL A 60 18.09 -14.45 -12.84
N ARG A 61 17.20 -13.55 -12.44
CA ARG A 61 15.79 -13.82 -12.14
C ARG A 61 14.93 -12.68 -12.65
N TYR A 62 13.73 -12.96 -13.17
CA TYR A 62 12.88 -11.97 -13.86
C TYR A 62 13.50 -11.44 -15.17
N GLY A 63 14.55 -12.07 -15.68
CA GLY A 63 15.38 -11.54 -16.77
C GLY A 63 16.39 -10.48 -16.34
N GLU A 64 16.50 -10.22 -15.03
CA GLU A 64 17.36 -9.18 -14.45
C GLU A 64 18.44 -9.79 -13.55
N ILE A 65 19.58 -9.12 -13.46
CA ILE A 65 20.65 -9.53 -12.54
C ILE A 65 20.22 -9.18 -11.11
N ILE A 66 19.96 -10.21 -10.30
CA ILE A 66 19.60 -10.04 -8.89
C ILE A 66 20.81 -10.17 -7.96
N GLY A 67 21.99 -10.51 -8.49
CA GLY A 67 23.23 -10.61 -7.74
C GLY A 67 24.28 -11.43 -8.49
N TYR A 68 25.38 -11.72 -7.83
CA TYR A 68 26.49 -12.50 -8.40
C TYR A 68 26.85 -13.65 -7.47
N ALA A 69 27.26 -14.78 -8.03
CA ALA A 69 27.70 -15.91 -7.23
C ALA A 69 29.00 -15.55 -6.48
N ASN A 70 29.04 -15.70 -5.15
CA ASN A 70 30.24 -15.38 -4.36
C ASN A 70 31.35 -16.46 -4.41
N LYS A 71 31.07 -17.56 -5.13
CA LYS A 71 31.95 -18.71 -5.38
C LYS A 71 31.37 -19.50 -6.55
N ALA A 72 32.08 -20.53 -7.02
CA ALA A 72 31.50 -21.46 -7.98
C ALA A 72 30.32 -22.26 -7.36
N LEU A 73 29.21 -22.36 -8.10
CA LEU A 73 27.98 -23.06 -7.69
C LEU A 73 27.57 -24.05 -8.78
N ASN A 74 27.26 -25.30 -8.40
CA ASN A 74 26.83 -26.32 -9.35
C ASN A 74 25.33 -26.20 -9.64
N ALA A 75 24.89 -26.61 -10.83
CA ALA A 75 23.47 -26.80 -11.10
C ALA A 75 22.84 -27.71 -10.01
N GLY A 76 21.65 -27.34 -9.54
CA GLY A 76 20.98 -27.98 -8.40
C GLY A 76 21.35 -27.44 -7.02
N SER A 77 22.27 -26.47 -6.90
CA SER A 77 22.61 -25.82 -5.63
C SER A 77 21.51 -24.89 -5.11
N TRP A 78 21.44 -24.76 -3.78
CA TRP A 78 20.57 -23.77 -3.13
C TRP A 78 21.19 -22.37 -3.23
N VAL A 79 20.47 -21.42 -3.84
CA VAL A 79 20.89 -20.02 -3.93
C VAL A 79 20.20 -19.20 -2.84
N ASN A 80 20.95 -18.89 -1.77
CA ASN A 80 20.54 -18.05 -0.64
C ASN A 80 21.44 -16.80 -0.50
N GLU A 81 21.19 -15.97 0.50
CA GLU A 81 21.98 -14.75 0.73
C GLU A 81 23.47 -15.03 1.03
N ALA A 82 23.81 -16.20 1.58
CA ALA A 82 25.18 -16.54 1.93
C ALA A 82 26.06 -16.88 0.71
N VAL A 83 25.45 -17.11 -0.45
CA VAL A 83 26.14 -17.40 -1.71
C VAL A 83 25.92 -16.33 -2.80
N THR A 84 25.26 -15.23 -2.43
CA THR A 84 24.89 -14.15 -3.35
C THR A 84 25.54 -12.83 -2.94
N LEU A 85 26.35 -12.24 -3.81
CA LEU A 85 26.82 -10.87 -3.70
C LEU A 85 25.74 -9.92 -4.24
N MET A 86 25.44 -8.85 -3.51
CA MET A 86 24.51 -7.82 -3.99
C MET A 86 25.13 -7.03 -5.14
N PRO A 87 24.36 -6.71 -6.20
CA PRO A 87 24.79 -5.78 -7.22
C PRO A 87 24.72 -4.34 -6.67
N GLU A 88 25.44 -3.41 -7.30
CA GLU A 88 25.26 -1.99 -7.06
C GLU A 88 23.90 -1.51 -7.59
N ALA A 89 23.31 -0.49 -6.96
CA ALA A 89 22.07 0.07 -7.49
C ALA A 89 22.31 0.77 -8.83
N PRO A 90 21.32 0.75 -9.72
CA PRO A 90 21.30 1.63 -10.88
C PRO A 90 21.44 3.09 -10.46
N THR A 91 22.35 3.80 -11.13
CA THR A 91 22.49 5.25 -11.03
C THR A 91 21.27 5.93 -11.64
N LEU A 92 20.81 7.02 -11.02
CA LEU A 92 19.61 7.72 -11.48
C LEU A 92 19.87 8.58 -12.74
N ASP A 93 21.12 9.01 -12.96
CA ASP A 93 21.49 9.93 -14.05
C ASP A 93 21.47 9.32 -15.45
N SER A 94 21.45 7.98 -15.55
CA SER A 94 21.61 7.25 -16.82
C SER A 94 20.38 6.39 -17.16
N LEU A 95 19.23 6.68 -16.57
CA LEU A 95 18.00 5.93 -16.81
C LEU A 95 17.32 6.35 -18.11
N GLU A 96 16.76 5.37 -18.81
CA GLU A 96 15.89 5.62 -19.96
C GLU A 96 14.56 6.24 -19.51
N LEU A 97 14.14 7.31 -20.20
CA LEU A 97 12.95 8.07 -19.83
C LEU A 97 11.86 7.88 -20.88
N ALA A 98 10.71 7.31 -20.47
CA ALA A 98 9.54 7.14 -21.33
C ALA A 98 9.83 6.45 -22.69
N THR A 99 10.76 5.50 -22.71
CA THR A 99 11.20 4.79 -23.93
C THR A 99 10.28 3.62 -24.31
N ARG A 100 9.40 3.17 -23.41
CA ARG A 100 8.48 2.07 -23.64
C ARG A 100 7.07 2.62 -23.91
N PRO A 101 6.53 2.45 -25.12
CA PRO A 101 5.19 2.93 -25.42
C PRO A 101 4.15 2.24 -24.52
N ALA A 102 3.15 3.00 -24.09
CA ALA A 102 2.02 2.47 -23.35
C ALA A 102 1.33 1.36 -24.17
N PRO A 103 0.93 0.24 -23.55
CA PRO A 103 0.17 -0.77 -24.25
C PRO A 103 -1.19 -0.21 -24.68
N VAL A 104 -1.61 -0.52 -25.91
CA VAL A 104 -2.97 -0.23 -26.36
C VAL A 104 -3.90 -1.28 -25.75
N LEU A 105 -4.65 -0.89 -24.73
CA LEU A 105 -5.60 -1.76 -24.04
C LEU A 105 -7.02 -1.28 -24.32
N GLU A 106 -7.90 -2.19 -24.74
CA GLU A 106 -9.32 -1.88 -24.94
C GLU A 106 -9.98 -1.44 -23.63
N PRO A 107 -10.63 -0.26 -23.57
CA PRO A 107 -11.34 0.18 -22.38
C PRO A 107 -12.39 -0.84 -21.92
N LEU A 108 -12.57 -0.97 -20.61
CA LEU A 108 -13.62 -1.79 -20.01
C LEU A 108 -14.78 -0.89 -19.59
N THR A 109 -15.94 -1.09 -20.20
CA THR A 109 -17.16 -0.34 -19.90
C THR A 109 -18.20 -1.23 -19.23
N GLY A 110 -19.11 -0.62 -18.46
CA GLY A 110 -20.25 -1.34 -17.86
C GLY A 110 -19.97 -1.93 -16.47
N TYR A 111 -18.74 -1.85 -15.97
CA TYR A 111 -18.43 -2.20 -14.58
C TYR A 111 -18.80 -1.05 -13.63
N THR A 112 -19.52 -1.40 -12.57
CA THR A 112 -20.03 -0.47 -11.57
C THR A 112 -19.78 -0.96 -10.15
N PHE A 113 -19.90 -0.07 -9.18
CA PHE A 113 -19.98 -0.40 -7.75
C PHE A 113 -20.96 0.56 -7.07
N LYS A 114 -21.48 0.17 -5.90
CA LYS A 114 -22.42 0.99 -5.11
C LYS A 114 -21.65 1.89 -4.15
N GLY A 115 -21.44 3.16 -4.50
CA GLY A 115 -20.64 4.11 -3.70
C GLY A 115 -21.42 5.32 -3.22
N TYR A 116 -20.86 6.10 -2.30
CA TYR A 116 -21.44 7.34 -1.81
C TYR A 116 -20.84 8.54 -2.55
N LYS A 117 -21.62 9.18 -3.42
CA LYS A 117 -21.17 10.38 -4.14
C LYS A 117 -20.93 11.55 -3.20
N ASN A 118 -19.89 12.32 -3.47
CA ASN A 118 -19.55 13.57 -2.78
C ASN A 118 -19.81 14.78 -3.68
N LYS A 119 -19.94 15.97 -3.08
CA LYS A 119 -20.14 17.23 -3.82
C LYS A 119 -18.97 17.60 -4.73
N ASP A 120 -17.76 17.15 -4.39
CA ASP A 120 -16.53 17.36 -5.17
C ASP A 120 -16.37 16.37 -6.35
N GLY A 121 -17.33 15.45 -6.54
CA GLY A 121 -17.32 14.43 -7.59
C GLY A 121 -16.56 13.15 -7.24
N SER A 122 -15.88 13.10 -6.09
CA SER A 122 -15.31 11.85 -5.56
C SER A 122 -16.41 10.90 -5.08
N VAL A 123 -16.08 9.62 -4.93
CA VAL A 123 -17.02 8.60 -4.46
C VAL A 123 -16.38 7.80 -3.33
N GLY A 124 -17.03 7.80 -2.16
CA GLY A 124 -16.65 6.99 -1.02
C GLY A 124 -17.14 5.54 -1.15
N THR A 125 -16.36 4.60 -0.63
CA THR A 125 -16.72 3.18 -0.44
C THR A 125 -17.24 2.89 0.96
N LYS A 126 -17.03 3.82 1.90
CA LYS A 126 -17.65 3.88 3.22
C LYS A 126 -18.28 5.26 3.44
N ASN A 127 -19.22 5.36 4.37
CA ASN A 127 -19.83 6.59 4.87
C ASN A 127 -19.49 6.76 6.35
N LEU A 128 -18.36 7.40 6.64
CA LEU A 128 -17.83 7.53 7.99
C LEU A 128 -17.87 8.98 8.46
N LEU A 129 -18.14 9.19 9.74
CA LEU A 129 -17.78 10.45 10.40
C LEU A 129 -16.30 10.39 10.80
N ALA A 130 -15.49 11.35 10.35
CA ALA A 130 -14.11 11.48 10.79
C ALA A 130 -13.94 12.70 11.70
N ILE A 131 -13.39 12.47 12.90
CA ILE A 131 -12.91 13.54 13.77
C ILE A 131 -11.45 13.80 13.43
N THR A 132 -11.19 14.89 12.71
CA THR A 132 -9.82 15.35 12.43
C THR A 132 -9.22 15.97 13.68
N THR A 133 -7.96 15.65 13.99
CA THR A 133 -7.26 16.23 15.14
C THR A 133 -6.13 17.13 14.66
N SER A 134 -5.87 18.22 15.39
CA SER A 134 -4.73 19.10 15.13
C SER A 134 -3.46 18.65 15.85
N VAL A 135 -3.60 17.87 16.92
CA VAL A 135 -2.52 17.51 17.84
C VAL A 135 -2.80 16.21 18.60
N ASN A 136 -1.74 15.47 18.95
CA ASN A 136 -1.84 14.25 19.74
C ASN A 136 -2.51 14.40 21.12
N CYS A 137 -2.46 15.59 21.74
CA CYS A 137 -2.99 15.79 23.10
C CYS A 137 -4.50 15.56 23.21
N VAL A 138 -5.25 15.61 22.09
CA VAL A 138 -6.70 15.37 22.10
C VAL A 138 -7.08 13.90 21.85
N GLU A 139 -6.11 13.03 21.53
CA GLU A 139 -6.35 11.62 21.20
C GLU A 139 -7.22 10.92 22.27
N GLY A 140 -6.88 11.08 23.55
CA GLY A 140 -7.60 10.42 24.64
C GLY A 140 -9.08 10.82 24.77
N ILE A 141 -9.41 12.09 24.52
CA ILE A 141 -10.81 12.56 24.56
C ILE A 141 -11.55 12.18 23.27
N VAL A 142 -10.88 12.22 22.12
CA VAL A 142 -11.47 11.79 20.84
C VAL A 142 -11.81 10.30 20.89
N ASP A 143 -10.90 9.45 21.37
CA ASP A 143 -11.15 8.02 21.56
C ASP A 143 -12.29 7.74 22.54
N HIS A 144 -12.40 8.56 23.59
CA HIS A 144 -13.50 8.48 24.54
C HIS A 144 -14.85 8.79 23.86
N VAL A 145 -14.89 9.87 23.07
CA VAL A 145 -16.09 10.27 22.31
C VAL A 145 -16.46 9.24 21.26
N VAL A 146 -15.50 8.74 20.47
CA VAL A 146 -15.72 7.68 19.46
C VAL A 146 -16.43 6.49 20.09
N LYS A 147 -15.97 6.02 21.26
CA LYS A 147 -16.61 4.90 21.98
C LYS A 147 -18.03 5.21 22.46
N ILE A 148 -18.31 6.46 22.85
CA ILE A 148 -19.67 6.89 23.21
C ILE A 148 -20.56 6.87 21.97
N VAL A 149 -20.12 7.47 20.87
CA VAL A 149 -20.87 7.53 19.61
C VAL A 149 -21.19 6.11 19.11
N GLU A 150 -20.20 5.22 19.07
CA GLU A 150 -20.39 3.82 18.64
C GLU A 150 -21.42 3.08 19.51
N ARG A 151 -21.39 3.29 20.83
CA ARG A 151 -22.29 2.62 21.77
C ARG A 151 -23.70 3.21 21.79
N GLU A 152 -23.82 4.53 21.74
CA GLU A 152 -25.04 5.26 22.14
C GLU A 152 -25.72 6.02 21.01
N LEU A 153 -25.01 6.38 19.94
CA LEU A 153 -25.55 7.24 18.88
C LEU A 153 -25.64 6.52 17.53
N LEU A 154 -24.66 5.70 17.17
CA LEU A 154 -24.54 5.16 15.81
C LEU A 154 -25.77 4.33 15.39
N HIS A 155 -26.43 3.63 16.32
CA HIS A 155 -27.66 2.87 16.04
C HIS A 155 -28.85 3.74 15.57
N LYS A 156 -28.83 5.05 15.86
CA LYS A 156 -29.82 6.02 15.38
C LYS A 156 -29.59 6.42 13.91
N TYR A 157 -28.39 6.15 13.38
CA TYR A 157 -27.91 6.59 12.07
C TYR A 157 -27.53 5.38 11.19
N PRO A 158 -28.51 4.57 10.76
CA PRO A 158 -28.27 3.29 10.09
C PRO A 158 -27.54 3.40 8.74
N ASN A 159 -27.46 4.58 8.14
CA ASN A 159 -26.74 4.82 6.89
C ASN A 159 -25.28 5.25 7.10
N VAL A 160 -24.84 5.46 8.35
CA VAL A 160 -23.45 5.77 8.70
C VAL A 160 -22.72 4.48 9.07
N ASP A 161 -21.65 4.16 8.34
CA ASP A 161 -20.90 2.91 8.52
C ASP A 161 -20.07 2.90 9.82
N GLY A 162 -19.82 4.08 10.40
CA GLY A 162 -19.06 4.22 11.65
C GLY A 162 -18.50 5.62 11.86
N ILE A 163 -17.68 5.75 12.90
CA ILE A 163 -16.96 6.96 13.27
C ILE A 163 -15.47 6.62 13.47
N VAL A 164 -14.57 7.53 13.13
CA VAL A 164 -13.12 7.35 13.29
C VAL A 164 -12.45 8.63 13.78
N GLY A 165 -11.55 8.51 14.75
CA GLY A 165 -10.61 9.58 15.11
C GLY A 165 -9.38 9.54 14.21
N LEU A 166 -9.02 10.65 13.57
CA LEU A 166 -7.78 10.78 12.81
C LEU A 166 -6.65 11.24 13.73
N ASN A 167 -6.35 10.40 14.73
CA ASN A 167 -5.35 10.67 15.75
C ASN A 167 -3.93 10.47 15.18
N HIS A 168 -3.00 11.34 15.54
CA HIS A 168 -1.62 11.28 15.10
C HIS A 168 -0.66 11.96 16.08
N LEU A 169 0.61 11.58 16.03
CA LEU A 169 1.66 12.13 16.91
C LEU A 169 2.09 13.57 16.57
N TYR A 170 1.75 14.08 15.39
CA TYR A 170 2.14 15.43 14.97
C TYR A 170 1.39 16.53 15.74
N GLY A 171 1.89 17.77 15.67
CA GLY A 171 1.19 18.99 16.11
C GLY A 171 1.78 19.66 17.35
N CYS A 172 2.42 18.91 18.25
CA CYS A 172 3.12 19.43 19.43
C CYS A 172 4.58 18.91 19.45
N GLY A 173 5.51 19.68 20.01
CA GLY A 173 6.93 19.25 20.07
C GLY A 173 7.60 19.09 18.70
N VAL A 174 7.09 19.78 17.68
CA VAL A 174 7.59 19.67 16.28
C VAL A 174 8.25 20.96 15.81
N ALA A 175 9.18 20.83 14.87
CA ALA A 175 9.70 21.96 14.10
C ALA A 175 8.69 22.32 12.98
N ILE A 176 7.59 23.00 13.34
CA ILE A 176 6.42 23.29 12.47
C ILE A 176 6.74 24.08 11.19
N ASP A 177 7.84 24.85 11.20
CA ASP A 177 8.30 25.64 10.05
C ASP A 177 9.60 25.09 9.43
N ALA A 178 10.04 23.88 9.82
CA ALA A 178 11.16 23.22 9.14
C ALA A 178 10.80 22.93 7.67
N PRO A 179 11.77 22.95 6.74
CA PRO A 179 11.49 22.72 5.32
C PRO A 179 10.72 21.42 5.03
N ALA A 180 10.99 20.34 5.78
CA ALA A 180 10.36 19.04 5.61
C ALA A 180 9.01 18.90 6.34
N ALA A 181 8.61 19.89 7.15
CA ALA A 181 7.36 19.86 7.93
C ALA A 181 6.10 19.91 7.04
N ILE A 182 6.23 20.33 5.78
CA ILE A 182 5.12 20.29 4.83
C ILE A 182 4.54 18.88 4.64
N VAL A 183 5.35 17.83 4.77
CA VAL A 183 4.89 16.44 4.57
C VAL A 183 3.81 16.02 5.58
N PRO A 184 4.03 16.10 6.91
CA PRO A 184 2.98 15.77 7.88
C PRO A 184 1.79 16.73 7.80
N ILE A 185 2.03 18.04 7.61
CA ILE A 185 0.96 19.07 7.46
C ILE A 185 0.03 18.70 6.30
N ARG A 186 0.60 18.47 5.11
CA ARG A 186 -0.14 18.08 3.90
C ARG A 186 -0.86 16.76 4.07
N THR A 187 -0.24 15.80 4.75
CA THR A 187 -0.82 14.48 4.98
C THR A 187 -2.09 14.61 5.81
N ILE A 188 -2.04 15.30 6.95
CA ILE A 188 -3.20 15.48 7.84
C ILE A 188 -4.32 16.26 7.15
N HIS A 189 -3.98 17.33 6.42
CA HIS A 189 -4.93 18.07 5.60
C HIS A 189 -5.65 17.18 4.59
N ASN A 190 -4.89 16.39 3.81
CA ASN A 190 -5.49 15.56 2.76
C ASN A 190 -6.20 14.31 3.30
N LEU A 191 -5.84 13.83 4.49
CA LEU A 191 -6.59 12.80 5.21
C LEU A 191 -8.02 13.26 5.48
N ALA A 192 -8.22 14.49 5.98
CA ALA A 192 -9.55 15.05 6.21
C ALA A 192 -10.42 15.12 4.93
N LEU A 193 -9.79 15.11 3.75
CA LEU A 193 -10.43 15.13 2.43
C LEU A 193 -10.59 13.74 1.80
N ASN A 194 -10.47 12.64 2.57
CA ASN A 194 -10.70 11.31 2.01
C ASN A 194 -12.18 11.15 1.60
N PRO A 195 -12.49 10.56 0.42
CA PRO A 195 -13.87 10.44 -0.05
C PRO A 195 -14.83 9.69 0.90
N ASN A 196 -14.29 8.81 1.76
CA ASN A 196 -15.07 8.06 2.74
C ASN A 196 -15.67 8.91 3.88
N PHE A 197 -15.26 10.17 3.99
CA PHE A 197 -15.74 11.11 5.01
C PHE A 197 -16.85 12.06 4.52
N GLY A 198 -17.26 11.94 3.25
CA GLY A 198 -18.39 12.70 2.72
C GLY A 198 -18.17 14.20 2.52
N GLY A 199 -16.98 14.70 2.81
CA GLY A 199 -16.71 16.14 2.88
C GLY A 199 -17.27 16.81 4.14
N GLU A 200 -17.72 16.04 5.13
CA GLU A 200 -18.15 16.53 6.44
C GLU A 200 -16.95 16.52 7.39
N VAL A 201 -16.16 17.59 7.35
CA VAL A 201 -14.94 17.73 8.14
C VAL A 201 -15.26 18.34 9.50
N MET A 202 -14.92 17.61 10.57
CA MET A 202 -14.98 18.07 11.96
C MET A 202 -13.57 18.11 12.54
N VAL A 203 -13.20 19.18 13.22
CA VAL A 203 -11.85 19.36 13.80
C VAL A 203 -11.94 19.50 15.31
N VAL A 204 -11.17 18.68 16.04
CA VAL A 204 -10.94 18.82 17.48
C VAL A 204 -9.48 19.25 17.71
N SER A 205 -9.31 20.34 18.43
CA SER A 205 -8.01 20.95 18.72
C SER A 205 -7.82 21.20 20.20
N LEU A 206 -6.59 21.23 20.70
CA LEU A 206 -6.37 21.55 22.11
C LEU A 206 -6.44 23.06 22.34
N GLY A 207 -5.74 23.84 21.51
CA GLY A 207 -5.66 25.30 21.55
C GLY A 207 -4.25 25.84 21.78
N CYS A 208 -3.29 25.03 22.21
CA CYS A 208 -1.91 25.46 22.51
C CYS A 208 -0.83 24.81 21.62
N GLU A 209 -1.23 23.94 20.70
CA GLU A 209 -0.35 23.27 19.76
C GLU A 209 0.27 24.21 18.73
N LYS A 210 1.33 23.76 18.05
CA LYS A 210 1.94 24.52 16.95
C LYS A 210 1.14 24.38 15.66
N MET A 211 0.52 23.23 15.45
CA MET A 211 -0.33 22.95 14.29
C MET A 211 -1.77 23.39 14.59
N GLN A 212 -2.02 24.69 14.65
CA GLN A 212 -3.38 25.22 14.90
C GLN A 212 -4.35 24.85 13.75
N PRO A 213 -5.67 24.79 14.00
CA PRO A 213 -6.68 24.47 12.98
C PRO A 213 -6.53 25.26 11.68
N GLU A 214 -6.15 26.54 11.74
CA GLU A 214 -5.96 27.38 10.55
C GLU A 214 -4.86 26.84 9.64
N ARG A 215 -3.77 26.30 10.22
CA ARG A 215 -2.66 25.71 9.47
C ARG A 215 -3.00 24.32 8.94
N LEU A 216 -3.86 23.58 9.64
CA LEU A 216 -4.40 22.31 9.15
C LEU A 216 -5.31 22.55 7.95
N LEU A 217 -6.26 23.48 8.07
CA LEU A 217 -7.31 23.72 7.09
C LEU A 217 -6.84 24.56 5.90
N ASN A 218 -5.71 25.27 6.00
CA ASN A 218 -5.18 26.12 4.95
C ASN A 218 -3.67 25.91 4.78
N ILE A 219 -3.26 25.49 3.58
CA ILE A 219 -1.85 25.34 3.18
C ILE A 219 -1.58 26.34 2.03
N PRO A 220 -1.17 27.58 2.34
CA PRO A 220 -0.99 28.62 1.33
C PRO A 220 0.08 28.28 0.29
N THR A 221 1.15 27.60 0.70
CA THR A 221 2.25 27.19 -0.18
C THR A 221 1.82 26.21 -1.28
N GLU A 222 0.64 25.57 -1.12
CA GLU A 222 0.06 24.65 -2.11
C GLU A 222 -1.29 25.14 -2.65
N ASN A 223 -1.74 26.35 -2.30
CA ASN A 223 -3.06 26.89 -2.62
C ASN A 223 -4.23 25.95 -2.26
N LYS A 224 -4.14 25.28 -1.10
CA LYS A 224 -5.17 24.35 -0.62
C LYS A 224 -5.89 24.90 0.60
N ARG A 225 -7.22 24.85 0.58
CA ARG A 225 -8.08 25.25 1.69
C ARG A 225 -9.28 24.33 1.82
N ILE A 226 -9.57 23.89 3.04
CA ILE A 226 -10.81 23.20 3.40
C ILE A 226 -11.77 24.23 3.98
N PRO A 227 -12.92 24.50 3.36
CA PRO A 227 -13.95 25.34 3.96
C PRO A 227 -14.62 24.56 5.10
N VAL A 228 -14.54 25.09 6.31
CA VAL A 228 -15.17 24.52 7.52
C VAL A 228 -15.88 25.66 8.24
N GLU A 229 -17.06 25.38 8.80
CA GLU A 229 -17.80 26.36 9.60
C GLU A 229 -17.19 26.45 11.00
N ASP A 230 -17.21 27.63 11.63
CA ASP A 230 -16.59 27.82 12.96
C ASP A 230 -17.16 26.86 14.03
N GLN A 231 -18.41 26.43 13.88
CA GLN A 231 -19.05 25.47 14.77
C GLN A 231 -18.49 24.04 14.67
N ASP A 232 -17.83 23.72 13.55
CA ASP A 232 -17.23 22.41 13.30
C ASP A 232 -15.78 22.32 13.82
N ILE A 233 -15.27 23.42 14.40
CA ILE A 233 -13.95 23.51 15.03
C ILE A 233 -14.12 23.60 16.55
N ILE A 234 -13.73 22.55 17.26
CA ILE A 234 -13.84 22.44 18.71
C ILE A 234 -12.45 22.60 19.32
N GLN A 235 -12.18 23.79 19.89
CA GLN A 235 -10.99 24.05 20.67
C GLN A 235 -11.24 23.74 22.15
N LEU A 236 -10.56 22.75 22.71
CA LEU A 236 -10.82 22.23 24.05
C LEU A 236 -10.42 23.18 25.19
N GLN A 237 -9.43 24.05 24.98
CA GLN A 237 -9.01 25.05 25.97
C GLN A 237 -9.71 26.42 25.82
N ASP A 238 -10.80 26.49 25.05
CA ASP A 238 -11.62 27.69 24.96
C ASP A 238 -12.33 27.96 26.30
N GLU A 239 -12.45 29.24 26.68
CA GLU A 239 -13.06 29.68 27.97
C GLU A 239 -14.53 29.25 28.11
N ARG A 240 -15.20 28.89 27.01
CA ARG A 240 -16.56 28.34 27.04
C ARG A 240 -16.66 26.99 27.75
N HIS A 241 -15.56 26.24 27.85
CA HIS A 241 -15.55 24.89 28.43
C HIS A 241 -15.23 24.92 29.91
N ASN A 242 -16.05 24.23 30.71
CA ASN A 242 -15.83 24.06 32.15
C ASN A 242 -15.76 22.58 32.52
N GLY A 243 -14.54 22.06 32.64
CA GLY A 243 -14.26 20.65 32.95
C GLY A 243 -14.39 19.70 31.77
N PHE A 244 -13.95 18.46 31.97
CA PHE A 244 -13.87 17.43 30.92
C PHE A 244 -15.24 17.10 30.28
N GLN A 245 -16.30 17.00 31.08
CA GLN A 245 -17.63 16.65 30.57
C GLN A 245 -18.16 17.72 29.61
N SER A 246 -17.96 19.00 29.91
CA SER A 246 -18.35 20.10 29.02
C SER A 246 -17.68 20.02 27.65
N MET A 247 -16.42 19.56 27.60
CA MET A 247 -15.71 19.31 26.33
C MET A 247 -16.34 18.14 25.57
N VAL A 248 -16.58 17.01 26.25
CA VAL A 248 -17.21 15.82 25.66
C VAL A 248 -18.59 16.13 25.10
N ASP A 249 -19.43 16.85 25.85
CA ASP A 249 -20.78 17.22 25.43
C ASP A 249 -20.76 18.11 24.18
N HIS A 250 -19.80 19.04 24.07
CA HIS A 250 -19.64 19.88 22.89
C HIS A 250 -19.24 19.04 21.66
N ILE A 251 -18.26 18.14 21.79
CA ILE A 251 -17.85 17.26 20.69
C ILE A 251 -19.02 16.36 20.26
N LEU A 252 -19.78 15.80 21.21
CA LEU A 252 -20.95 14.96 20.91
C LEU A 252 -22.04 15.71 20.18
N ALA A 253 -22.35 16.95 20.60
CA ALA A 253 -23.38 17.77 19.94
C ALA A 253 -23.02 18.06 18.47
N VAL A 254 -21.77 18.41 18.19
CA VAL A 254 -21.30 18.62 16.82
C VAL A 254 -21.27 17.30 16.03
N ALA A 255 -20.80 16.21 16.64
CA ALA A 255 -20.81 14.90 16.01
C ALA A 255 -22.24 14.45 15.62
N GLU A 256 -23.24 14.69 16.46
CA GLU A 256 -24.65 14.33 16.19
C GLU A 256 -25.19 15.09 14.96
N HIS A 257 -24.87 16.38 14.81
CA HIS A 257 -25.19 17.17 13.61
C HIS A 257 -24.56 16.61 12.33
N HIS A 258 -23.29 16.19 12.38
CA HIS A 258 -22.64 15.56 11.23
C HIS A 258 -23.22 14.17 10.92
N LEU A 259 -23.55 13.38 11.94
CA LEU A 259 -24.20 12.08 11.78
C LEU A 259 -25.57 12.22 11.11
N GLU A 260 -26.36 13.24 11.47
CA GLU A 260 -27.65 13.51 10.82
C GLU A 260 -27.51 13.75 9.31
N LYS A 261 -26.52 14.54 8.91
CA LYS A 261 -26.22 14.81 7.49
C LYS A 261 -25.73 13.55 6.77
N LEU A 262 -24.75 12.86 7.35
CA LEU A 262 -24.20 11.64 6.76
C LEU A 262 -25.26 10.54 6.63
N ASN A 263 -26.23 10.49 7.54
CA ASN A 263 -27.31 9.51 7.51
C ASN A 263 -28.32 9.75 6.37
N GLN A 264 -28.35 10.94 5.75
CA GLN A 264 -29.17 11.18 4.55
C GLN A 264 -28.56 10.57 3.28
N ARG A 265 -27.32 10.10 3.35
CA ARG A 265 -26.60 9.56 2.19
C ARG A 265 -26.98 8.11 1.96
N GLN A 266 -27.05 7.73 0.68
CA GLN A 266 -27.27 6.34 0.27
C GLN A 266 -26.23 5.98 -0.77
N ARG A 267 -25.92 4.68 -0.88
CA ARG A 267 -25.09 4.20 -1.97
C ARG A 267 -25.85 4.33 -3.30
N GLU A 268 -25.16 4.78 -4.32
CA GLU A 268 -25.63 4.85 -5.69
C GLU A 268 -24.76 3.98 -6.59
N GLU A 269 -25.35 3.38 -7.62
CA GLU A 269 -24.57 2.71 -8.66
C GLU A 269 -23.74 3.74 -9.43
N VAL A 270 -22.42 3.58 -9.41
CA VAL A 270 -21.46 4.43 -10.10
C VAL A 270 -20.50 3.62 -10.94
N SER A 271 -19.94 4.24 -11.98
CA SER A 271 -18.89 3.62 -12.79
C SER A 271 -17.66 3.25 -11.95
N ALA A 272 -17.05 2.11 -12.26
CA ALA A 272 -15.74 1.72 -11.70
C ALA A 272 -14.62 2.75 -11.97
N SER A 273 -14.82 3.69 -12.88
CA SER A 273 -13.92 4.84 -13.10
C SER A 273 -13.78 5.79 -11.89
N HIS A 274 -14.64 5.65 -10.87
CA HIS A 274 -14.53 6.40 -9.62
C HIS A 274 -13.71 5.68 -8.54
N LEU A 275 -13.24 4.45 -8.79
CA LEU A 275 -12.38 3.75 -7.85
C LEU A 275 -11.01 4.43 -7.74
N VAL A 276 -10.50 4.49 -6.51
CA VAL A 276 -9.12 4.86 -6.20
C VAL A 276 -8.54 3.77 -5.32
N VAL A 277 -7.71 2.89 -5.89
CA VAL A 277 -7.23 1.68 -5.21
C VAL A 277 -5.74 1.81 -4.90
N GLY A 278 -5.38 1.65 -3.63
CA GLY A 278 -3.98 1.56 -3.19
C GLY A 278 -3.49 0.12 -3.16
N MET A 279 -2.25 -0.11 -3.58
CA MET A 279 -1.59 -1.41 -3.54
C MET A 279 -0.33 -1.30 -2.69
N GLN A 280 -0.13 -2.22 -1.75
CA GLN A 280 1.14 -2.35 -1.02
C GLN A 280 1.48 -3.81 -0.71
N CYS A 281 2.75 -4.05 -0.40
CA CYS A 281 3.21 -5.30 0.16
C CYS A 281 3.29 -5.22 1.68
N GLY A 282 3.25 -6.38 2.33
CA GLY A 282 3.54 -6.50 3.75
C GLY A 282 4.69 -7.45 4.02
N GLY A 283 4.37 -8.59 4.63
CA GLY A 283 5.31 -9.68 4.86
C GLY A 283 5.67 -10.44 3.58
N SER A 284 6.36 -9.80 2.63
CA SER A 284 6.74 -10.40 1.35
C SER A 284 7.55 -11.69 1.51
N ASP A 285 7.31 -12.63 0.61
CA ASP A 285 8.08 -13.86 0.45
C ASP A 285 8.43 -14.08 -1.03
N ALA A 286 9.20 -15.13 -1.34
CA ALA A 286 9.63 -15.38 -2.70
C ALA A 286 8.47 -15.63 -3.69
N PHE A 287 7.30 -16.05 -3.18
CA PHE A 287 6.10 -16.27 -3.97
C PHE A 287 5.38 -14.97 -4.32
N SER A 288 5.58 -13.91 -3.53
CA SER A 288 4.87 -12.64 -3.72
C SER A 288 5.05 -12.10 -5.14
N GLY A 289 6.27 -12.12 -5.68
CA GLY A 289 6.57 -11.68 -7.05
C GLY A 289 6.19 -12.65 -8.17
N VAL A 290 5.71 -13.86 -7.86
CA VAL A 290 5.30 -14.87 -8.87
C VAL A 290 3.83 -15.28 -8.81
N THR A 291 3.11 -14.90 -7.75
CA THR A 291 1.69 -15.17 -7.59
C THR A 291 0.90 -13.88 -7.35
N SER A 292 0.94 -13.34 -6.13
CA SER A 292 0.07 -12.25 -5.69
C SER A 292 0.35 -10.95 -6.43
N ASN A 293 1.61 -10.55 -6.56
CA ASN A 293 1.96 -9.26 -7.15
C ASN A 293 1.63 -9.19 -8.65
N PRO A 294 1.91 -10.23 -9.48
CA PRO A 294 1.43 -10.26 -10.86
C PRO A 294 -0.11 -10.25 -10.98
N ALA A 295 -0.84 -10.96 -10.12
CA ALA A 295 -2.29 -10.94 -10.12
C ALA A 295 -2.86 -9.56 -9.75
N VAL A 296 -2.23 -8.88 -8.78
CA VAL A 296 -2.52 -7.48 -8.45
C VAL A 296 -2.21 -6.56 -9.64
N GLY A 297 -1.09 -6.76 -10.33
CA GLY A 297 -0.73 -6.00 -11.53
C GLY A 297 -1.76 -6.16 -12.65
N PHE A 298 -2.25 -7.39 -12.88
CA PHE A 298 -3.31 -7.63 -13.84
C PHE A 298 -4.61 -6.92 -13.44
N SER A 299 -5.02 -7.01 -12.17
CA SER A 299 -6.19 -6.30 -11.65
C SER A 299 -6.04 -4.77 -11.74
N SER A 300 -4.83 -4.24 -11.52
CA SER A 300 -4.50 -2.83 -11.71
C SER A 300 -4.80 -2.39 -13.14
N ASP A 301 -4.37 -3.15 -14.13
CA ASP A 301 -4.62 -2.83 -15.54
C ASP A 301 -6.14 -2.87 -15.86
N LEU A 302 -6.90 -3.78 -15.24
CA LEU A 302 -8.37 -3.79 -15.39
C LEU A 302 -9.03 -2.51 -14.84
N ILE A 303 -8.58 -2.03 -13.68
CA ILE A 303 -9.09 -0.77 -13.08
C ILE A 303 -8.71 0.43 -13.95
N VAL A 304 -7.48 0.48 -14.45
CA VAL A 304 -7.03 1.54 -15.38
C VAL A 304 -7.87 1.52 -16.66
N ARG A 305 -8.16 0.34 -17.22
CA ARG A 305 -9.05 0.18 -18.39
C ARG A 305 -10.49 0.60 -18.12
N CYS A 306 -10.95 0.54 -16.88
CA CYS A 306 -12.25 1.11 -16.46
C CYS A 306 -12.20 2.64 -16.29
N GLY A 307 -11.03 3.27 -16.45
CA GLY A 307 -10.82 4.70 -16.21
C GLY A 307 -10.69 5.07 -14.72
N GLY A 308 -10.38 4.09 -13.86
CA GLY A 308 -10.13 4.31 -12.43
C GLY A 308 -8.68 4.73 -12.13
N THR A 309 -8.38 4.93 -10.86
CA THR A 309 -7.04 5.28 -10.38
C THR A 309 -6.45 4.14 -9.53
N VAL A 310 -5.21 3.76 -9.81
CA VAL A 310 -4.47 2.78 -9.01
C VAL A 310 -3.17 3.41 -8.52
N MET A 311 -2.83 3.20 -7.25
CA MET A 311 -1.60 3.68 -6.63
C MET A 311 -0.72 2.52 -6.21
N PHE A 312 0.55 2.58 -6.59
CA PHE A 312 1.62 1.79 -5.98
C PHE A 312 2.67 2.75 -5.41
N SER A 313 3.39 2.30 -4.37
CA SER A 313 4.12 3.21 -3.48
C SER A 313 5.49 2.64 -3.08
N GLU A 314 5.83 2.62 -1.79
CA GLU A 314 6.94 1.82 -1.24
C GLU A 314 8.29 2.10 -1.93
N VAL A 315 8.78 3.34 -1.85
CA VAL A 315 10.02 3.78 -2.55
C VAL A 315 11.18 2.81 -2.32
N THR A 316 11.40 2.38 -1.07
CA THR A 316 12.47 1.44 -0.73
C THR A 316 12.31 0.08 -1.43
N GLU A 317 11.08 -0.36 -1.70
CA GLU A 317 10.82 -1.61 -2.40
C GLU A 317 10.90 -1.49 -3.91
N VAL A 318 10.83 -0.30 -4.51
CA VAL A 318 10.91 -0.17 -5.98
C VAL A 318 12.22 0.46 -6.47
N ARG A 319 13.00 1.04 -5.56
CA ARG A 319 14.21 1.82 -5.85
C ARG A 319 15.22 1.09 -6.75
N ASP A 320 15.38 -0.21 -6.56
CA ASP A 320 16.34 -1.04 -7.31
C ASP A 320 15.74 -1.63 -8.60
N GLY A 321 14.46 -1.38 -8.86
CA GLY A 321 13.79 -1.65 -10.14
C GLY A 321 13.38 -0.39 -10.90
N ILE A 322 13.90 0.78 -10.52
CA ILE A 322 13.54 2.07 -11.11
C ILE A 322 13.83 2.13 -12.62
N HIS A 323 14.87 1.41 -13.09
CA HIS A 323 15.21 1.29 -14.52
C HIS A 323 14.15 0.57 -15.34
N LEU A 324 13.23 -0.15 -14.69
CA LEU A 324 12.09 -0.80 -15.34
C LEU A 324 10.80 0.04 -15.27
N LEU A 325 10.77 1.05 -14.39
CA LEU A 325 9.62 1.95 -14.22
C LEU A 325 9.75 3.21 -15.06
N THR A 326 10.93 3.83 -15.11
CA THR A 326 11.19 5.07 -15.87
C THR A 326 10.90 4.95 -17.38
N PRO A 327 11.16 3.81 -18.06
CA PRO A 327 10.71 3.59 -19.42
C PRO A 327 9.19 3.59 -19.61
N ARG A 328 8.41 3.25 -18.57
CA ARG A 328 6.94 3.13 -18.60
C ARG A 328 6.21 4.42 -18.24
N ALA A 329 6.94 5.49 -17.93
CA ALA A 329 6.33 6.79 -17.71
C ALA A 329 5.61 7.28 -18.97
N GLU A 330 4.46 7.92 -18.81
CA GLU A 330 3.67 8.49 -19.93
C GLU A 330 4.50 9.50 -20.76
N ASN A 331 5.41 10.22 -20.11
CA ASN A 331 6.31 11.17 -20.74
C ASN A 331 7.57 11.38 -19.87
N GLU A 332 8.55 12.10 -20.41
CA GLU A 332 9.82 12.39 -19.70
C GLU A 332 9.62 13.12 -18.37
N GLN A 333 8.63 14.00 -18.25
CA GLN A 333 8.41 14.75 -17.01
C GLN A 333 8.01 13.79 -15.88
N VAL A 334 7.10 12.86 -16.16
CA VAL A 334 6.70 11.82 -15.19
C VAL A 334 7.89 10.92 -14.84
N ALA A 335 8.76 10.60 -15.81
CA ALA A 335 9.98 9.84 -15.54
C ALA A 335 10.96 10.62 -14.63
N LYS A 336 11.12 11.93 -14.85
CA LYS A 336 11.94 12.81 -14.02
C LYS A 336 11.37 12.95 -12.61
N ASP A 337 10.04 12.97 -12.47
CA ASP A 337 9.39 12.98 -11.16
C ASP A 337 9.57 11.67 -10.39
N LEU A 338 9.59 10.51 -11.07
CA LEU A 338 9.98 9.24 -10.45
C LEU A 338 11.40 9.34 -9.90
N ILE A 339 12.36 9.81 -10.72
CA ILE A 339 13.76 9.98 -10.32
C ILE A 339 13.88 10.94 -9.12
N ARG A 340 13.14 12.05 -9.14
CA ARG A 340 13.11 13.03 -8.06
C ARG A 340 12.69 12.41 -6.72
N GLU A 341 11.65 11.58 -6.70
CA GLU A 341 11.21 10.90 -5.49
C GLU A 341 12.20 9.82 -5.01
N MET A 342 12.86 9.11 -5.94
CA MET A 342 13.92 8.16 -5.59
C MET A 342 15.10 8.87 -4.92
N GLN A 343 15.58 9.96 -5.53
CA GLN A 343 16.71 10.73 -5.01
C GLN A 343 16.37 11.35 -3.65
N TRP A 344 15.18 11.96 -3.52
CA TRP A 344 14.73 12.55 -2.26
C TRP A 344 14.73 11.53 -1.12
N TYR A 345 14.32 10.30 -1.40
CA TYR A 345 14.29 9.23 -0.39
C TYR A 345 15.68 8.67 -0.08
N ASP A 346 16.56 8.56 -1.09
CA ASP A 346 17.97 8.21 -0.88
C ASP A 346 18.65 9.24 0.04
N ASP A 347 18.42 10.54 -0.19
CA ASP A 347 18.94 11.63 0.64
C ASP A 347 18.39 11.58 2.08
N TYR A 348 17.10 11.27 2.23
CA TYR A 348 16.46 11.09 3.54
C TYR A 348 17.13 9.95 4.35
N LEU A 349 17.37 8.79 3.73
CA LEU A 349 18.04 7.66 4.39
C LEU A 349 19.51 7.98 4.70
N ALA A 350 20.21 8.65 3.78
CA ALA A 350 21.60 9.05 3.96
C ALA A 350 21.78 10.04 5.12
N ALA A 351 20.85 10.99 5.30
CA ALA A 351 20.82 11.89 6.46
C ALA A 351 20.67 11.11 7.79
N GLY A 352 19.94 10.00 7.77
CA GLY A 352 19.82 9.05 8.88
C GLY A 352 20.99 8.08 9.03
N LYS A 353 22.02 8.15 8.17
CA LYS A 353 23.17 7.24 8.11
C LYS A 353 22.79 5.76 7.90
N VAL A 354 21.73 5.53 7.14
CA VAL A 354 21.23 4.20 6.77
C VAL A 354 21.01 4.12 5.26
N ASP A 355 20.80 2.91 4.75
CA ASP A 355 20.41 2.67 3.37
C ASP A 355 19.19 1.73 3.29
N ARG A 356 18.80 1.41 2.05
CA ARG A 356 17.66 0.53 1.76
C ARG A 356 17.86 -0.93 2.10
N SER A 357 19.09 -1.41 2.31
CA SER A 357 19.38 -2.83 2.56
C SER A 357 18.73 -3.34 3.86
N ALA A 358 18.48 -2.43 4.81
CA ALA A 358 17.78 -2.71 6.06
C ALA A 358 16.30 -3.12 5.87
N ASN A 359 15.71 -2.84 4.70
CA ASN A 359 14.30 -3.15 4.43
C ASN A 359 14.03 -4.65 4.27
N THR A 360 15.01 -5.44 3.85
CA THR A 360 14.85 -6.90 3.73
C THR A 360 14.91 -7.54 5.11
N THR A 361 13.74 -7.73 5.72
CA THR A 361 13.61 -8.25 7.09
C THR A 361 14.05 -9.73 7.21
N PRO A 362 14.39 -10.22 8.41
CA PRO A 362 14.65 -11.65 8.63
C PRO A 362 13.50 -12.56 8.18
N GLY A 363 12.26 -12.06 8.25
CA GLY A 363 11.07 -12.76 7.76
C GLY A 363 11.05 -12.94 6.25
N ASN A 364 11.52 -11.94 5.49
CA ASN A 364 11.63 -12.00 4.03
C ASN A 364 12.73 -12.98 3.59
N LYS A 365 13.90 -12.92 4.24
CA LYS A 365 15.03 -13.83 3.98
C LYS A 365 14.67 -15.29 4.23
N LYS A 366 14.03 -15.57 5.37
CA LYS A 366 13.48 -16.90 5.67
C LYS A 366 12.45 -17.34 4.61
N GLY A 367 11.70 -16.40 4.05
CA GLY A 367 10.74 -16.62 2.96
C GLY A 367 11.35 -16.73 1.56
N GLY A 368 12.68 -16.73 1.41
CA GLY A 368 13.38 -16.96 0.14
C GLY A 368 13.71 -15.71 -0.68
N LEU A 369 13.53 -14.51 -0.12
CA LEU A 369 13.99 -13.26 -0.74
C LEU A 369 15.40 -12.93 -0.24
N ASN A 370 16.41 -13.11 -1.10
CA ASN A 370 17.82 -13.02 -0.70
C ASN A 370 18.23 -11.57 -0.45
N ASN A 371 17.70 -10.64 -1.26
CA ASN A 371 18.13 -9.25 -1.25
C ASN A 371 17.03 -8.28 -1.72
N ILE A 372 17.33 -6.98 -1.63
CA ILE A 372 16.41 -5.89 -1.95
C ILE A 372 16.13 -5.76 -3.46
N VAL A 373 17.07 -6.13 -4.32
CA VAL A 373 16.90 -6.08 -5.79
C VAL A 373 15.87 -7.11 -6.24
N GLU A 374 15.99 -8.34 -5.75
CA GLU A 374 15.02 -9.41 -5.98
C GLU A 374 13.63 -9.03 -5.44
N LYS A 375 13.58 -8.40 -4.27
CA LYS A 375 12.34 -7.87 -3.70
C LYS A 375 11.74 -6.81 -4.63
N ALA A 376 12.57 -5.92 -5.18
CA ALA A 376 12.12 -4.88 -6.07
C ALA A 376 11.50 -5.39 -7.36
N MET A 377 12.11 -6.40 -7.99
CA MET A 377 11.52 -7.03 -9.18
C MET A 377 10.14 -7.61 -8.90
N GLY A 378 9.97 -8.23 -7.74
CA GLY A 378 8.66 -8.73 -7.30
C GLY A 378 7.66 -7.61 -6.98
N SER A 379 8.12 -6.53 -6.34
CA SER A 379 7.25 -5.43 -5.89
C SER A 379 6.74 -4.56 -7.04
N ILE A 380 7.54 -4.33 -8.08
CA ILE A 380 7.09 -3.59 -9.28
C ILE A 380 6.04 -4.36 -10.08
N ALA A 381 5.93 -5.69 -9.96
CA ALA A 381 4.91 -6.47 -10.66
C ALA A 381 3.47 -6.05 -10.28
N LYS A 382 3.27 -5.46 -9.09
CA LYS A 382 1.98 -4.89 -8.64
C LYS A 382 1.48 -3.75 -9.54
N SER A 383 2.39 -3.10 -10.26
CA SER A 383 2.08 -1.96 -11.13
C SER A 383 1.56 -2.38 -12.51
N GLY A 384 1.42 -3.68 -12.80
CA GLY A 384 0.90 -4.16 -14.07
C GLY A 384 1.74 -3.72 -15.27
N SER A 385 1.07 -3.48 -16.39
CA SER A 385 1.68 -3.08 -17.67
C SER A 385 1.33 -1.66 -18.10
N SER A 386 0.31 -1.04 -17.49
CA SER A 386 -0.12 0.34 -17.79
C SER A 386 1.02 1.35 -17.64
N ALA A 387 0.91 2.45 -18.39
CA ALA A 387 1.83 3.58 -18.26
C ALA A 387 1.62 4.32 -16.94
N ILE A 388 2.71 4.80 -16.34
CA ILE A 388 2.67 5.63 -15.14
C ILE A 388 2.36 7.05 -15.58
N VAL A 389 1.22 7.60 -15.16
CA VAL A 389 0.72 8.89 -15.66
C VAL A 389 1.03 10.07 -14.74
N GLU A 390 1.30 9.80 -13.46
CA GLU A 390 1.55 10.79 -12.42
C GLU A 390 2.42 10.21 -11.30
N VAL A 391 3.20 11.08 -10.66
CA VAL A 391 4.04 10.77 -9.49
C VAL A 391 3.68 11.74 -8.37
N LEU A 392 3.41 11.21 -7.18
CA LEU A 392 3.02 11.99 -6.01
C LEU A 392 4.14 11.96 -4.96
N ALA A 393 4.49 13.12 -4.44
CA ALA A 393 5.28 13.23 -3.22
C ALA A 393 4.45 12.78 -2.00
N PRO A 394 5.08 12.42 -0.86
CA PRO A 394 4.36 11.93 0.30
C PRO A 394 3.18 12.82 0.73
N GLY A 395 1.97 12.24 0.71
CA GLY A 395 0.74 12.88 1.14
C GLY A 395 0.06 13.79 0.10
N GLN A 396 0.56 13.89 -1.14
CA GLN A 396 -0.15 14.59 -2.23
C GLN A 396 -1.36 13.77 -2.73
N LYS A 397 -2.32 14.44 -3.36
CA LYS A 397 -3.48 13.82 -4.02
C LYS A 397 -3.28 13.83 -5.54
N PRO A 398 -3.76 12.82 -6.27
CA PRO A 398 -3.63 12.75 -7.72
C PRO A 398 -4.48 13.80 -8.43
N THR A 399 -4.00 14.23 -9.59
CA THR A 399 -4.73 15.11 -10.53
C THR A 399 -5.13 14.37 -11.81
N LYS A 400 -4.55 13.19 -12.06
CA LYS A 400 -4.89 12.32 -13.19
C LYS A 400 -5.57 11.03 -12.76
N LYS A 401 -6.18 10.34 -13.72
CA LYS A 401 -6.66 8.95 -13.58
C LYS A 401 -5.73 8.01 -14.34
N GLY A 402 -5.59 6.78 -13.86
CA GLY A 402 -4.66 5.78 -14.38
C GLY A 402 -3.75 5.20 -13.30
N LEU A 403 -2.59 4.70 -13.70
CA LEU A 403 -1.58 4.17 -12.78
C LEU A 403 -0.69 5.30 -12.25
N ILE A 404 -0.63 5.43 -10.93
CA ILE A 404 0.06 6.50 -10.23
C ILE A 404 1.10 5.91 -9.30
N PHE A 405 2.30 6.49 -9.30
CA PHE A 405 3.30 6.20 -8.29
C PHE A 405 3.15 7.21 -7.14
N ALA A 406 2.70 6.76 -5.97
CA ALA A 406 2.60 7.61 -4.79
C ALA A 406 3.75 7.31 -3.84
N ALA A 407 4.77 8.17 -3.78
CA ALA A 407 5.97 7.94 -2.99
C ALA A 407 5.65 7.87 -1.49
N THR A 408 5.97 6.74 -0.86
CA THR A 408 5.82 6.51 0.58
C THR A 408 6.98 5.66 1.11
N PRO A 409 7.28 5.75 2.42
CA PRO A 409 8.03 4.71 3.12
C PRO A 409 7.36 3.34 3.00
N SER A 410 8.14 2.27 2.87
CA SER A 410 7.64 0.89 2.76
C SER A 410 7.15 0.26 4.07
N SER A 411 7.02 1.05 5.15
CA SER A 411 6.41 0.56 6.39
C SER A 411 4.90 0.48 6.20
N ASP A 412 4.29 -0.70 6.41
CA ASP A 412 2.88 -0.99 6.16
C ASP A 412 1.92 0.11 6.65
N PHE A 413 2.13 0.59 7.89
CA PHE A 413 1.27 1.59 8.52
C PHE A 413 1.49 2.99 7.96
N ILE A 414 2.75 3.36 7.68
CA ILE A 414 3.07 4.66 7.08
C ILE A 414 2.55 4.70 5.64
N CYS A 415 2.82 3.67 4.84
CA CYS A 415 2.35 3.58 3.47
C CYS A 415 0.82 3.63 3.40
N GLY A 416 0.11 2.84 4.22
CA GLY A 416 -1.35 2.90 4.31
C GLY A 416 -1.88 4.29 4.66
N THR A 417 -1.27 4.96 5.66
CA THR A 417 -1.66 6.32 6.07
C THR A 417 -1.44 7.33 4.93
N GLN A 418 -0.30 7.27 4.25
CA GLN A 418 0.01 8.18 3.15
C GLN A 418 -0.84 7.90 1.90
N GLN A 419 -1.16 6.64 1.59
CA GLN A 419 -2.09 6.31 0.50
C GLN A 419 -3.51 6.80 0.84
N MET A 420 -3.95 6.65 2.10
CA MET A 420 -5.24 7.17 2.56
C MET A 420 -5.31 8.70 2.44
N ALA A 421 -4.21 9.40 2.77
CA ALA A 421 -4.07 10.84 2.52
C ALA A 421 -4.12 11.17 1.03
N SER A 422 -3.56 10.31 0.18
CA SER A 422 -3.62 10.46 -1.28
C SER A 422 -5.03 10.20 -1.85
N GLY A 423 -5.96 9.67 -1.03
CA GLY A 423 -7.38 9.55 -1.35
C GLY A 423 -7.83 8.16 -1.80
N ILE A 424 -7.09 7.10 -1.50
CA ILE A 424 -7.57 5.74 -1.76
C ILE A 424 -8.88 5.47 -1.01
N THR A 425 -9.75 4.68 -1.63
CA THR A 425 -11.03 4.24 -1.05
C THR A 425 -11.10 2.72 -0.92
N VAL A 426 -10.15 1.97 -1.48
CA VAL A 426 -9.90 0.54 -1.20
C VAL A 426 -8.39 0.33 -1.17
N GLN A 427 -7.90 -0.58 -0.33
CA GLN A 427 -6.51 -1.02 -0.39
C GLN A 427 -6.43 -2.53 -0.64
N VAL A 428 -5.51 -2.96 -1.51
CA VAL A 428 -5.10 -4.36 -1.62
C VAL A 428 -3.72 -4.51 -0.99
N PHE A 429 -3.61 -5.48 -0.10
CA PHE A 429 -2.43 -5.75 0.69
C PHE A 429 -1.95 -7.18 0.43
N THR A 430 -0.80 -7.35 -0.24
CA THR A 430 -0.26 -8.70 -0.50
C THR A 430 0.67 -9.15 0.62
N THR A 431 0.60 -10.43 0.99
CA THR A 431 1.41 -10.95 2.10
C THR A 431 1.73 -12.44 1.97
N GLY A 432 2.96 -12.81 2.34
CA GLY A 432 3.40 -14.18 2.59
C GLY A 432 3.29 -14.60 4.06
N ARG A 433 2.67 -13.77 4.92
CA ARG A 433 2.54 -13.97 6.37
C ARG A 433 1.13 -13.61 6.86
N GLY A 434 0.69 -14.23 7.96
CA GLY A 434 -0.57 -13.86 8.63
C GLY A 434 -0.38 -12.59 9.44
N THR A 435 -0.64 -11.43 8.83
CA THR A 435 -0.56 -10.12 9.49
C THR A 435 -1.94 -9.58 9.80
N PRO A 436 -2.19 -9.05 11.01
CA PRO A 436 -3.43 -8.37 11.37
C PRO A 436 -3.37 -6.89 10.96
N TYR A 437 -2.95 -6.59 9.74
CA TYR A 437 -2.94 -5.23 9.22
C TYR A 437 -4.35 -4.81 8.76
N GLY A 438 -4.74 -3.57 9.08
CA GLY A 438 -5.96 -2.95 8.58
C GLY A 438 -6.03 -1.45 8.87
N LEU A 439 -6.90 -0.75 8.13
CA LEU A 439 -7.16 0.69 8.25
C LEU A 439 -8.62 0.91 8.64
N ALA A 440 -8.89 1.83 9.57
CA ALA A 440 -10.26 2.13 9.99
C ALA A 440 -11.11 2.70 8.84
N ALA A 441 -10.54 3.68 8.11
CA ALA A 441 -11.30 4.47 7.15
C ALA A 441 -11.41 3.84 5.76
N VAL A 442 -10.60 2.83 5.43
CA VAL A 442 -10.51 2.22 4.10
C VAL A 442 -10.53 0.69 4.23
N PRO A 443 -11.39 -0.04 3.52
CA PRO A 443 -11.38 -1.50 3.53
C PRO A 443 -10.06 -2.05 2.95
N VAL A 444 -9.46 -3.02 3.63
CA VAL A 444 -8.18 -3.62 3.24
C VAL A 444 -8.37 -5.09 2.85
N ILE A 445 -8.27 -5.36 1.54
CA ILE A 445 -8.30 -6.72 0.99
C ILE A 445 -6.93 -7.35 1.15
N LYS A 446 -6.82 -8.38 1.98
CA LYS A 446 -5.58 -9.13 2.22
C LYS A 446 -5.48 -10.33 1.28
N MET A 447 -4.46 -10.32 0.44
CA MET A 447 -4.16 -11.38 -0.53
C MET A 447 -2.95 -12.21 -0.09
N ALA A 448 -3.13 -13.52 0.07
CA ALA A 448 -2.02 -14.43 0.38
C ALA A 448 -1.23 -14.82 -0.88
N SER A 449 0.10 -14.86 -0.80
CA SER A 449 0.96 -15.36 -1.89
C SER A 449 0.91 -16.88 -2.07
N ARG A 450 0.43 -17.62 -1.05
CA ARG A 450 0.37 -19.10 -1.03
C ARG A 450 -0.87 -19.64 -0.33
N ASN A 451 -1.34 -20.79 -0.78
CA ASN A 451 -2.49 -21.49 -0.20
C ASN A 451 -2.25 -21.93 1.25
N SER A 452 -1.03 -22.28 1.63
CA SER A 452 -0.72 -22.65 3.03
C SER A 452 -0.89 -21.48 4.00
N ILE A 453 -0.66 -20.24 3.53
CA ILE A 453 -0.92 -19.01 4.31
C ILE A 453 -2.42 -18.75 4.37
N ALA A 454 -3.12 -18.80 3.23
CA ALA A 454 -4.57 -18.62 3.18
C ALA A 454 -5.32 -19.63 4.08
N ASN A 455 -4.97 -20.91 4.01
CA ASN A 455 -5.61 -21.97 4.80
C ASN A 455 -5.33 -21.84 6.30
N ARG A 456 -4.13 -21.38 6.67
CA ARG A 456 -3.75 -21.21 8.08
C ARG A 456 -4.45 -20.00 8.70
N TRP A 457 -4.62 -18.94 7.93
CA TRP A 457 -5.17 -17.65 8.36
C TRP A 457 -6.46 -17.35 7.58
N TYR A 458 -7.37 -18.32 7.55
CA TYR A 458 -8.60 -18.28 6.75
C TYR A 458 -9.57 -17.17 7.17
N ASP A 459 -9.38 -16.64 8.37
CA ASP A 459 -10.10 -15.54 9.01
C ASP A 459 -9.33 -14.21 8.97
N LEU A 460 -8.18 -14.16 8.28
CA LEU A 460 -7.45 -12.92 7.99
C LEU A 460 -7.27 -12.68 6.50
N ILE A 461 -7.22 -13.73 5.68
CA ILE A 461 -6.97 -13.65 4.25
C ILE A 461 -8.29 -13.65 3.48
N ASP A 462 -8.52 -12.61 2.67
CA ASP A 462 -9.73 -12.44 1.88
C ASP A 462 -9.67 -13.21 0.56
N ILE A 463 -8.47 -13.39 -0.01
CA ILE A 463 -8.23 -14.07 -1.30
C ILE A 463 -6.84 -14.71 -1.35
N SER A 464 -6.70 -15.85 -2.05
CA SER A 464 -5.42 -16.56 -2.22
C SER A 464 -4.93 -16.49 -3.67
N ALA A 465 -3.66 -16.12 -3.86
CA ALA A 465 -2.96 -16.24 -5.15
C ALA A 465 -2.27 -17.61 -5.31
N GLY A 466 -2.32 -18.48 -4.31
CA GLY A 466 -1.46 -19.67 -4.22
C GLY A 466 -1.69 -20.72 -5.31
N ASP A 467 -2.89 -20.75 -5.91
CA ASP A 467 -3.22 -21.66 -7.01
C ASP A 467 -2.42 -21.37 -8.29
N ILE A 468 -1.87 -20.15 -8.44
CA ILE A 468 -0.94 -19.80 -9.51
C ILE A 468 0.34 -20.62 -9.40
N ALA A 469 0.90 -20.75 -8.19
CA ALA A 469 2.18 -21.42 -7.98
C ALA A 469 2.15 -22.91 -8.36
N ILE A 470 0.98 -23.55 -8.25
CA ILE A 470 0.77 -24.97 -8.56
C ILE A 470 0.11 -25.20 -9.93
N GLY A 471 -0.03 -24.15 -10.75
CA GLY A 471 -0.57 -24.23 -12.11
C GLY A 471 -2.06 -24.57 -12.18
N LYS A 472 -2.82 -24.42 -11.09
CA LYS A 472 -4.27 -24.64 -11.08
C LYS A 472 -5.03 -23.46 -11.68
N ARG A 473 -4.50 -22.25 -11.53
CA ARG A 473 -5.07 -21.01 -12.07
C ARG A 473 -3.99 -20.14 -12.69
N SER A 474 -4.36 -19.36 -13.69
CA SER A 474 -3.48 -18.37 -14.30
C SER A 474 -3.47 -17.05 -13.51
N ILE A 475 -2.51 -16.17 -13.81
CA ILE A 475 -2.44 -14.82 -13.24
C ILE A 475 -3.71 -14.04 -13.58
N GLU A 476 -4.18 -14.14 -14.82
CA GLU A 476 -5.37 -13.45 -15.33
C GLU A 476 -6.63 -13.90 -14.59
N GLN A 477 -6.78 -15.21 -14.35
CA GLN A 477 -7.93 -15.75 -13.64
C GLN A 477 -8.02 -15.24 -12.19
N VAL A 478 -6.89 -15.11 -11.50
CA VAL A 478 -6.86 -14.57 -10.13
C VAL A 478 -6.99 -13.05 -10.15
N GLY A 479 -6.42 -12.38 -11.15
CA GLY A 479 -6.55 -10.93 -11.32
C GLY A 479 -7.98 -10.47 -11.59
N TRP A 480 -8.76 -11.24 -12.38
CA TRP A 480 -10.20 -11.02 -12.57
C TRP A 480 -10.99 -11.23 -11.27
N GLU A 481 -10.71 -12.30 -10.53
CA GLU A 481 -11.37 -12.54 -9.23
C GLU A 481 -11.07 -11.42 -8.24
N LEU A 482 -9.83 -10.92 -8.19
CA LEU A 482 -9.47 -9.78 -7.36
C LEU A 482 -10.23 -8.51 -7.79
N PHE A 483 -10.35 -8.25 -9.08
CA PHE A 483 -11.11 -7.10 -9.60
C PHE A 483 -12.58 -7.17 -9.18
N GLU A 484 -13.23 -8.33 -9.31
CA GLU A 484 -14.61 -8.54 -8.86
C GLU A 484 -14.74 -8.38 -7.35
N LEU A 485 -13.78 -8.89 -6.57
CA LEU A 485 -13.75 -8.72 -5.12
C LEU A 485 -13.62 -7.24 -4.71
N ILE A 486 -12.79 -6.47 -5.42
CA ILE A 486 -12.67 -5.01 -5.20
C ILE A 486 -14.02 -4.33 -5.41
N LEU A 487 -14.75 -4.65 -6.48
CA LEU A 487 -16.08 -4.08 -6.72
C LEU A 487 -17.10 -4.47 -5.64
N GLN A 488 -17.08 -5.72 -5.19
CA GLN A 488 -17.95 -6.22 -4.12
C GLN A 488 -17.67 -5.53 -2.78
N VAL A 489 -16.39 -5.35 -2.44
CA VAL A 489 -15.95 -4.64 -1.23
C VAL A 489 -16.28 -3.15 -1.31
N ALA A 490 -16.00 -2.51 -2.44
CA ALA A 490 -16.33 -1.11 -2.67
C ALA A 490 -17.85 -0.85 -2.58
N SER A 491 -18.65 -1.83 -3.01
CA SER A 491 -20.13 -1.81 -2.93
C SER A 491 -20.69 -2.09 -1.54
N GLY A 492 -19.86 -2.53 -0.59
CA GLY A 492 -20.30 -3.01 0.73
C GLY A 492 -21.01 -4.37 0.71
N GLU A 493 -20.93 -5.11 -0.40
CA GLU A 493 -21.55 -6.45 -0.57
C GLU A 493 -20.71 -7.56 0.06
N LYS A 494 -19.39 -7.34 0.17
CA LYS A 494 -18.48 -8.16 0.96
C LYS A 494 -17.73 -7.31 1.97
N LYS A 495 -17.59 -7.84 3.18
CA LYS A 495 -16.80 -7.23 4.26
C LYS A 495 -15.44 -7.91 4.31
N THR A 496 -14.36 -7.14 4.29
CA THR A 496 -13.01 -7.68 4.48
C THR A 496 -12.86 -8.23 5.90
N TRP A 497 -11.94 -9.17 6.11
CA TRP A 497 -11.69 -9.68 7.46
C TRP A 497 -11.19 -8.59 8.43
N SER A 498 -10.43 -7.59 7.96
CA SER A 498 -10.06 -6.44 8.80
C SER A 498 -11.29 -5.69 9.31
N ASP A 499 -12.23 -5.39 8.43
CA ASP A 499 -13.45 -4.68 8.83
C ASP A 499 -14.35 -5.58 9.68
N HIS A 500 -14.39 -6.88 9.40
CA HIS A 500 -15.19 -7.86 10.16
C HIS A 500 -14.79 -7.87 11.63
N TRP A 501 -13.48 -7.96 11.89
CA TRP A 501 -12.92 -8.00 13.24
C TRP A 501 -12.70 -6.63 13.89
N GLY A 502 -12.79 -5.54 13.11
CA GLY A 502 -12.42 -4.20 13.58
C GLY A 502 -10.91 -4.05 13.80
N ILE A 503 -10.10 -4.74 12.99
CA ILE A 503 -8.63 -4.67 13.05
C ILE A 503 -8.19 -3.37 12.36
N HIS A 504 -8.04 -2.32 13.16
CA HIS A 504 -7.65 -1.00 12.70
C HIS A 504 -6.37 -0.56 13.40
N ASN A 505 -5.32 -0.30 12.63
CA ASN A 505 -4.09 0.27 13.17
C ASN A 505 -4.18 1.79 13.26
N SER A 506 -3.49 2.37 14.25
CA SER A 506 -3.34 3.83 14.39
C SER A 506 -2.70 4.43 13.13
N LEU A 507 -3.04 5.68 12.84
CA LEU A 507 -2.43 6.42 11.74
C LEU A 507 -0.97 6.71 12.05
N ALA A 508 -0.10 6.42 11.08
CA ALA A 508 1.33 6.64 11.15
C ALA A 508 1.74 7.69 10.11
N VAL A 509 1.48 8.97 10.43
CA VAL A 509 1.85 10.10 9.57
C VAL A 509 3.37 10.14 9.38
N PHE A 510 3.82 10.23 8.13
CA PHE A 510 5.25 10.34 7.84
C PHE A 510 5.76 11.73 8.21
N ASN A 511 6.68 11.80 9.18
CA ASN A 511 7.35 13.03 9.58
C ASN A 511 8.86 12.95 9.28
N PRO A 512 9.33 13.47 8.13
CA PRO A 512 10.75 13.55 7.82
C PRO A 512 11.47 14.73 8.51
N ALA A 513 10.74 15.64 9.17
CA ALA A 513 11.35 16.74 9.92
C ALA A 513 11.82 16.27 11.30
N PRO A 514 12.88 16.87 11.86
CA PRO A 514 13.35 16.54 13.20
C PRO A 514 12.25 16.85 14.24
N VAL A 515 12.15 15.96 15.23
CA VAL A 515 11.38 16.19 16.46
C VAL A 515 12.25 17.04 17.39
N THR A 516 11.70 18.09 17.98
CA THR A 516 12.44 19.08 18.79
C THR A 516 12.38 18.81 20.27
#